data_AF-F8PLS1-F1
#
_entry.id   AF-F8PLS1-F1
#
_cell.length_a   1.000
_cell.length_b   1.000
_cell.length_c   1.000
_cell.angle_alpha   90.00
_cell.angle_beta   90.00
_cell.angle_gamma   90.00
#
_symmetry.space_group_name_H-M   'P 1'
#
loop_
_entity.id
_entity.type
_entity.pdbx_description
1 polymer ?
#
loop_
_entity_poly.entity_id
_entity_poly.type
_entity_poly.pdbx_seq_one_letter_code
_entity_poly.pdbx_strand_id
1 'polypeptide(L)'
;STRETAGKAGNQLRPVFSLYRSYLREIRQLPHTYLQQFFRLKVSDDFRAVLRTSNETLSSKKIKRVSKDLRSLRAANQGDFTAFRNVLDIAYGRKGPLWWDLLKLLLRGPTSPRPQPIITGNERSRPPAYSQHLATLLTSTLSRRTKPLSANDLKSPPTLQDRAKLSSKHVV
;
A
#
# COMPACT_ATOMS: atom_id res chain seq x y z
N SER A 1 33.95 -24.67 15.52
CA SER A 1 32.65 -24.02 15.83
C SER A 1 31.82 -23.61 14.60
N THR A 2 32.08 -24.14 13.40
CA THR A 2 31.41 -23.73 12.14
C THR A 2 30.38 -24.72 11.60
N ARG A 3 30.24 -25.93 12.18
CA ARG A 3 29.29 -26.95 11.73
C ARG A 3 27.89 -26.84 12.36
N GLU A 4 27.74 -26.21 13.53
CA GLU A 4 26.44 -26.13 14.22
C GLU A 4 25.49 -25.08 13.63
N THR A 5 26.02 -24.03 12.99
CA THR A 5 25.18 -22.97 12.38
C THR A 5 24.49 -23.42 11.10
N ALA A 6 25.11 -24.33 10.33
CA ALA A 6 24.53 -24.89 9.11
C ALA A 6 23.31 -25.79 9.39
N GLY A 7 23.35 -26.57 10.48
CA GLY A 7 22.24 -27.45 10.89
C GLY A 7 20.99 -26.68 11.32
N LYS A 8 21.16 -25.57 12.06
CA LYS A 8 20.05 -24.68 12.46
C LYS A 8 19.40 -23.98 11.26
N ALA A 9 20.20 -23.51 10.30
CA ALA A 9 19.67 -22.88 9.08
C ALA A 9 18.85 -23.86 8.24
N GLY A 10 19.32 -25.11 8.07
CA GLY A 10 18.60 -26.15 7.32
C GLY A 10 17.23 -26.53 7.92
N ASN A 11 17.10 -26.48 9.24
CA ASN A 11 15.86 -26.86 9.93
C ASN A 11 14.76 -25.78 9.82
N GLN A 12 15.13 -24.50 9.76
CA GLN A 12 14.19 -23.39 9.60
C GLN A 12 13.69 -23.20 8.17
N LEU A 13 14.40 -23.74 7.17
CA LEU A 13 14.01 -23.62 5.76
C LEU A 13 12.84 -24.55 5.39
N ARG A 14 12.78 -25.75 5.99
CA ARG A 14 11.69 -26.73 5.76
C ARG A 14 10.29 -26.16 6.05
N PRO A 15 10.02 -25.52 7.21
CA PRO A 15 8.70 -24.94 7.49
C PRO A 15 8.39 -23.74 6.57
N VAL A 16 9.39 -22.99 6.12
CA VAL A 16 9.20 -21.89 5.17
C VAL A 16 8.74 -22.44 3.82
N PHE A 17 9.38 -23.49 3.30
CA PHE A 17 8.95 -24.09 2.02
C PHE A 17 7.58 -24.78 2.10
N SER A 18 7.21 -25.37 3.24
CA SER A 18 5.87 -25.96 3.41
C SER A 18 4.78 -24.88 3.44
N LEU A 19 5.04 -23.75 4.11
CA LEU A 19 4.16 -22.57 4.07
C LEU A 19 4.01 -22.02 2.65
N TYR A 20 5.11 -21.90 1.90
CA TYR A 20 5.09 -21.45 0.51
C TYR A 20 4.21 -22.34 -0.37
N ARG A 21 4.40 -23.66 -0.29
CA ARG A 21 3.59 -24.63 -1.06
C ARG A 21 2.12 -24.56 -0.69
N SER A 22 1.82 -24.43 0.60
CA SER A 22 0.44 -24.28 1.09
C SER A 22 -0.20 -23.03 0.52
N TYR A 23 0.52 -21.91 0.53
CA TYR A 23 0.06 -20.64 -0.05
C TYR A 23 -0.25 -20.78 -1.55
N LEU A 24 0.64 -21.42 -2.32
CA LEU A 24 0.42 -21.65 -3.75
C LEU A 24 -0.81 -22.52 -4.04
N ARG A 25 -1.15 -23.47 -3.15
CA ARG A 25 -2.37 -24.27 -3.28
C ARG A 25 -3.62 -23.42 -3.09
N GLU A 26 -3.64 -22.55 -2.08
CA GLU A 26 -4.75 -21.63 -1.84
C GLU A 26 -4.94 -20.65 -3.00
N ILE A 27 -3.84 -20.15 -3.57
CA ILE A 27 -3.91 -19.24 -4.73
C ILE A 27 -4.62 -19.90 -5.91
N ARG A 28 -4.40 -21.20 -6.16
CA ARG A 28 -5.03 -21.91 -7.29
C ARG A 28 -6.54 -22.04 -7.16
N GLN A 29 -7.08 -21.90 -5.95
CA GLN A 29 -8.52 -21.95 -5.69
C GLN A 29 -9.22 -20.61 -5.92
N LEU A 30 -8.45 -19.52 -6.11
CA LEU A 30 -9.05 -18.20 -6.35
C LEU A 30 -9.78 -18.18 -7.71
N PRO A 31 -10.96 -17.53 -7.78
CA PRO A 31 -11.84 -17.62 -8.94
C PRO A 31 -11.32 -16.88 -10.18
N HIS A 32 -10.50 -15.84 -10.01
CA HIS A 32 -10.04 -14.99 -11.12
C HIS A 32 -8.56 -15.16 -11.42
N THR A 33 -8.21 -15.32 -12.70
CA THR A 33 -6.82 -15.44 -13.18
C THR A 33 -5.93 -14.29 -12.72
N TYR A 34 -6.46 -13.06 -12.73
CA TYR A 34 -5.73 -11.89 -12.25
C TYR A 34 -5.31 -12.03 -10.77
N LEU A 35 -6.23 -12.47 -9.91
CA LEU A 35 -5.93 -12.70 -8.49
C LEU A 35 -4.86 -13.77 -8.33
N GLN A 36 -4.95 -14.84 -9.12
CA GLN A 36 -3.95 -15.90 -9.10
C GLN A 36 -2.55 -15.37 -9.46
N GLN A 37 -2.44 -14.59 -10.53
CA GLN A 37 -1.18 -14.00 -10.98
C GLN A 37 -0.62 -12.99 -9.95
N PHE A 38 -1.48 -12.10 -9.46
CA PHE A 38 -1.10 -11.09 -8.47
C PHE A 38 -0.55 -11.75 -7.19
N PHE A 39 -1.28 -12.70 -6.61
CA PHE A 39 -0.84 -13.35 -5.38
C PHE A 39 0.36 -14.28 -5.59
N ARG A 40 0.55 -14.84 -6.80
CA ARG A 40 1.79 -15.56 -7.15
C ARG A 40 3.01 -14.64 -7.09
N LEU A 41 2.93 -13.45 -7.69
CA LEU A 41 4.03 -12.48 -7.64
C LEU A 41 4.28 -12.01 -6.20
N LYS A 42 3.22 -11.62 -5.50
CA LYS A 42 3.29 -11.17 -4.11
C LYS A 42 3.94 -12.22 -3.20
N VAL A 43 3.51 -13.48 -3.27
CA VAL A 43 4.05 -14.53 -2.40
C VAL A 43 5.51 -14.82 -2.74
N SER A 44 5.89 -14.80 -4.01
CA SER A 44 7.31 -14.94 -4.40
C SER A 44 8.18 -13.85 -3.77
N ASP A 45 7.72 -12.60 -3.79
CA ASP A 45 8.48 -11.48 -3.22
C ASP A 45 8.51 -11.51 -1.69
N ASP A 46 7.39 -11.84 -1.04
CA ASP A 46 7.33 -11.99 0.42
C ASP A 46 8.29 -13.09 0.91
N PHE A 47 8.34 -14.24 0.25
CA PHE A 47 9.24 -15.32 0.61
C PHE A 47 10.70 -15.01 0.30
N ARG A 48 11.00 -14.36 -0.84
CA ARG A 48 12.35 -13.83 -1.10
C ARG A 48 12.77 -12.85 -0.01
N ALA A 49 11.86 -11.99 0.44
CA ALA A 49 12.12 -11.04 1.52
C ALA A 49 12.36 -11.72 2.87
N VAL A 50 11.67 -12.84 3.17
CA VAL A 50 11.95 -13.68 4.35
C VAL A 50 13.35 -14.29 4.25
N LEU A 51 13.67 -14.95 3.14
CA LEU A 51 14.95 -15.65 2.94
C LEU A 51 16.17 -14.71 2.97
N ARG A 52 16.02 -13.46 2.49
CA ARG A 52 17.08 -12.45 2.54
C ARG A 52 17.29 -11.83 3.92
N THR A 53 16.38 -12.04 4.88
CA THR A 53 16.46 -11.39 6.19
C THR A 53 17.30 -12.23 7.15
N SER A 54 18.52 -11.81 7.43
CA SER A 54 19.42 -12.51 8.37
C SER A 54 18.98 -12.40 9.84
N ASN A 55 18.27 -11.33 10.20
CA ASN A 55 17.80 -11.12 11.58
C ASN A 55 16.58 -12.00 11.89
N GLU A 56 16.72 -12.89 12.86
CA GLU A 56 15.72 -13.89 13.25
C GLU A 56 14.40 -13.26 13.73
N THR A 57 14.45 -12.13 14.45
CA THR A 57 13.25 -11.44 14.94
C THR A 57 12.44 -10.83 13.80
N LEU A 58 13.13 -10.23 12.82
CA LEU A 58 12.51 -9.65 11.63
C LEU A 58 11.98 -10.75 10.70
N SER A 59 12.74 -11.84 10.53
CA SER A 59 12.32 -13.01 9.76
C SER A 59 11.03 -13.61 10.35
N SER A 60 10.99 -13.80 11.68
CA SER A 60 9.81 -14.29 12.39
C SER A 60 8.58 -13.39 12.20
N LYS A 61 8.75 -12.06 12.26
CA LYS A 61 7.65 -11.11 11.99
C LYS A 61 7.13 -11.23 10.54
N LYS A 62 8.02 -11.42 9.57
CA LYS A 62 7.64 -11.61 8.16
C LYS A 62 6.91 -12.94 7.95
N ILE A 63 7.40 -14.04 8.55
CA ILE A 63 6.72 -15.34 8.52
C ILE A 63 5.33 -15.22 9.14
N LYS A 64 5.18 -14.57 10.30
CA LYS A 64 3.87 -14.31 10.92
C LYS A 64 2.93 -13.54 9.99
N ARG A 65 3.44 -12.55 9.26
CA ARG A 65 2.67 -11.79 8.27
C ARG A 65 2.20 -12.68 7.12
N VAL A 66 3.08 -13.48 6.53
CA VAL A 66 2.74 -14.42 5.46
C VAL A 66 1.71 -15.45 5.93
N SER A 67 1.86 -15.99 7.14
CA SER A 67 0.88 -16.91 7.73
C SER A 67 -0.48 -16.27 8.00
N LYS A 68 -0.52 -14.96 8.31
CA LYS A 68 -1.78 -14.21 8.41
C LYS A 68 -2.44 -14.07 7.04
N ASP A 69 -1.68 -13.72 6.01
CA ASP A 69 -2.19 -13.59 4.65
C ASP A 69 -2.73 -14.93 4.13
N LEU A 70 -2.04 -16.03 4.41
CA LEU A 70 -2.48 -17.38 4.08
C LEU A 70 -3.82 -17.74 4.76
N ARG A 71 -3.99 -17.41 6.04
CA ARG A 71 -5.26 -17.60 6.75
C ARG A 71 -6.39 -16.78 6.12
N SER A 72 -6.10 -15.55 5.71
CA SER A 72 -7.09 -14.70 5.02
C SER A 72 -7.48 -15.29 3.65
N LEU A 73 -6.53 -15.85 2.90
CA LEU A 73 -6.82 -16.51 1.62
C LEU A 73 -7.64 -17.78 1.81
N ARG A 74 -7.33 -18.60 2.82
CA ARG A 74 -8.13 -19.77 3.18
C ARG A 74 -9.57 -19.40 3.51
N ALA A 75 -9.77 -18.41 4.38
CA ALA A 75 -11.09 -17.93 4.73
C ALA A 75 -11.85 -17.43 3.50
N ALA A 76 -11.18 -16.68 2.62
CA ALA A 76 -11.75 -16.22 1.36
C ALA A 76 -12.19 -17.38 0.45
N ASN A 77 -11.36 -18.41 0.30
CA ASN A 77 -11.68 -19.62 -0.47
C ASN A 77 -12.81 -20.45 0.16
N GLN A 78 -12.98 -20.37 1.48
CA GLN A 78 -14.05 -21.03 2.25
C GLN A 78 -15.39 -20.26 2.21
N GLY A 79 -15.46 -19.11 1.52
CA GLY A 79 -16.68 -18.33 1.38
C GLY A 79 -16.85 -17.17 2.38
N ASP A 80 -15.83 -16.83 3.18
CA ASP A 80 -15.87 -15.61 3.99
C ASP A 80 -15.78 -14.37 3.10
N PHE A 81 -16.91 -13.66 2.98
CA PHE A 81 -17.03 -12.45 2.17
C PHE A 81 -16.09 -11.32 2.62
N THR A 82 -15.86 -11.19 3.93
CA THR A 82 -14.98 -10.13 4.46
C THR A 82 -13.53 -10.39 4.12
N ALA A 83 -13.10 -11.65 4.24
CA ALA A 83 -11.78 -12.09 3.82
C ALA A 83 -11.60 -11.94 2.30
N PHE A 84 -12.60 -12.35 1.51
CA PHE A 84 -12.56 -12.21 0.05
C PHE A 84 -12.50 -10.74 -0.38
N ARG A 85 -13.28 -9.86 0.25
CA ARG A 85 -13.19 -8.41 0.01
C ARG A 85 -11.80 -7.86 0.32
N ASN A 86 -11.17 -8.31 1.40
CA ASN A 86 -9.79 -7.91 1.72
C ASN A 86 -8.79 -8.41 0.67
N VAL A 87 -8.96 -9.63 0.15
CA VAL A 87 -8.16 -10.18 -0.96
C VAL A 87 -8.29 -9.31 -2.21
N LEU A 88 -9.51 -8.90 -2.56
CA LEU A 88 -9.78 -7.98 -3.67
C LEU A 88 -9.15 -6.59 -3.42
N ASP A 89 -9.33 -6.03 -2.23
CA ASP A 89 -8.79 -4.71 -1.89
C ASP A 89 -7.26 -4.67 -2.01
N ILE A 90 -6.57 -5.76 -1.68
CA ILE A 90 -5.11 -5.86 -1.84
C ILE A 90 -4.74 -5.99 -3.31
N ALA A 91 -5.38 -6.93 -4.04
CA ALA A 91 -5.02 -7.22 -5.43
C ALA A 91 -5.27 -6.04 -6.36
N TYR A 92 -6.41 -5.35 -6.21
CA TYR A 92 -6.75 -4.18 -7.01
C TYR A 92 -6.19 -2.87 -6.46
N GLY A 93 -5.23 -2.94 -5.53
CA GLY A 93 -4.51 -1.76 -5.07
C GLY A 93 -5.40 -0.73 -4.36
N ARG A 94 -6.46 -1.15 -3.67
CA ARG A 94 -7.17 -0.30 -2.69
C ARG A 94 -6.42 -0.21 -1.37
N LYS A 95 -5.61 -1.21 -1.06
CA LYS A 95 -4.77 -1.30 0.14
C LYS A 95 -3.38 -1.80 -0.23
N GLY A 96 -2.45 -1.63 0.71
CA GLY A 96 -1.11 -2.20 0.60
C GLY A 96 -0.16 -1.42 -0.32
N PRO A 97 0.95 -2.04 -0.75
CA PRO A 97 2.00 -1.35 -1.51
C PRO A 97 1.53 -0.89 -2.88
N LEU A 98 0.71 -1.69 -3.57
CA LEU A 98 0.19 -1.35 -4.90
C LEU A 98 -0.62 -0.05 -4.87
N TRP A 99 -1.41 0.19 -3.82
CA TRP A 99 -2.13 1.45 -3.66
C TRP A 99 -1.16 2.66 -3.63
N TRP A 100 -0.06 2.54 -2.89
CA TRP A 100 0.94 3.61 -2.84
C TRP A 100 1.63 3.82 -4.18
N ASP A 101 1.89 2.75 -4.93
CA ASP A 101 2.54 2.86 -6.24
C ASP A 101 1.59 3.47 -7.28
N LEU A 102 0.31 3.08 -7.27
CA LEU A 102 -0.73 3.73 -8.07
C LEU A 102 -0.89 5.21 -7.68
N LEU A 103 -0.92 5.52 -6.38
CA LEU A 103 -1.02 6.89 -5.90
C LEU A 103 0.18 7.72 -6.35
N LYS A 104 1.41 7.19 -6.25
CA LYS A 104 2.62 7.87 -6.74
C LYS A 104 2.53 8.17 -8.23
N LEU A 105 2.03 7.26 -9.05
CA LEU A 105 1.84 7.50 -10.49
C LEU A 105 0.87 8.67 -10.72
N LEU A 106 -0.24 8.72 -9.97
CA LEU A 106 -1.22 9.80 -10.08
C LEU A 106 -0.68 11.15 -9.58
N LEU A 107 0.11 11.15 -8.50
CA LEU A 107 0.76 12.35 -7.95
C LEU A 107 1.94 12.82 -8.80
N ARG A 108 2.58 11.94 -9.56
CA ARG A 108 3.69 12.26 -10.47
C ARG A 108 3.21 12.83 -11.81
N GLY A 109 1.94 13.24 -11.93
CA GLY A 109 1.34 13.85 -13.12
C GLY A 109 2.14 15.03 -13.70
N PRO A 110 1.99 15.28 -15.01
CA PRO A 110 3.03 15.77 -15.92
C PRO A 110 3.40 17.23 -15.64
N THR A 111 4.71 17.53 -15.62
CA THR A 111 5.34 18.85 -15.89
C THR A 111 4.74 20.11 -15.25
N SER A 112 3.81 19.95 -14.32
CA SER A 112 3.06 21.06 -13.76
C SER A 112 3.96 21.74 -12.73
N PRO A 113 4.11 23.07 -12.80
CA PRO A 113 4.95 23.80 -11.86
C PRO A 113 4.47 23.50 -10.44
N ARG A 114 5.42 23.16 -9.55
CA ARG A 114 5.10 22.84 -8.16
C ARG A 114 4.37 24.05 -7.55
N PRO A 115 3.24 23.83 -6.87
CA PRO A 115 2.53 24.93 -6.23
C PRO A 115 3.41 25.61 -5.19
N GLN A 116 3.13 26.89 -4.96
CA GLN A 116 3.83 27.67 -3.95
C GLN A 116 3.55 27.12 -2.54
N PRO A 117 4.51 27.24 -1.61
CA PRO A 117 4.28 26.87 -0.22
C PRO A 117 3.17 27.74 0.37
N ILE A 118 2.25 27.11 1.12
CA ILE A 118 1.16 27.80 1.82
C ILE A 118 1.71 28.74 2.90
N ILE A 119 2.78 28.31 3.59
CA ILE A 119 3.47 29.06 4.63
C ILE A 119 4.83 29.49 4.08
N THR A 120 5.06 30.80 4.02
CA THR A 120 6.31 31.40 3.57
C THR A 120 7.51 30.82 4.34
N GLY A 121 8.54 30.36 3.63
CA GLY A 121 9.74 29.76 4.22
C GLY A 121 9.61 28.29 4.65
N ASN A 122 8.42 27.69 4.58
CA ASN A 122 8.23 26.28 4.89
C ASN A 122 7.89 25.45 3.65
N GLU A 123 8.92 24.85 3.06
CA GLU A 123 8.82 23.95 1.90
C GLU A 123 7.89 22.75 2.11
N ARG A 124 7.72 22.27 3.35
CA ARG A 124 6.81 21.16 3.68
C ARG A 124 5.33 21.56 3.65
N SER A 125 5.03 22.86 3.60
CA SER A 125 3.66 23.36 3.49
C SER A 125 3.12 23.38 2.06
N ARG A 126 3.92 22.95 1.07
CA ARG A 126 3.49 22.88 -0.32
C ARG A 126 2.36 21.87 -0.48
N PRO A 127 1.23 22.24 -1.11
CA PRO A 127 0.18 21.28 -1.40
C PRO A 127 0.67 20.31 -2.49
N PRO A 128 0.09 19.10 -2.57
CA PRO A 128 0.39 18.18 -3.66
C PRO A 128 -0.04 18.78 -5.00
N ALA A 129 0.74 18.52 -6.05
CA ALA A 129 0.36 18.89 -7.41
C ALA A 129 -0.76 17.96 -7.89
N TYR A 130 -1.96 18.50 -8.07
CA TYR A 130 -3.08 17.76 -8.64
C TYR A 130 -3.05 17.87 -10.17
N SER A 131 -3.06 16.74 -10.87
CA SER A 131 -3.33 16.75 -12.31
C SER A 131 -4.76 17.22 -12.57
N GLN A 132 -5.04 17.73 -13.78
CA GLN A 132 -6.37 18.20 -14.14
C GLN A 132 -7.45 17.12 -13.96
N HIS A 133 -7.15 15.88 -14.33
CA HIS A 133 -8.05 14.73 -14.12
C HIS A 133 -8.30 14.46 -12.64
N LEU A 134 -7.29 14.59 -11.79
CA LEU A 134 -7.43 14.38 -10.35
C LEU A 134 -8.24 15.52 -9.71
N ALA A 135 -7.95 16.77 -10.09
CA ALA A 135 -8.69 17.94 -9.62
C ALA A 135 -10.19 17.84 -9.98
N THR A 136 -10.51 17.46 -11.22
CA THR A 136 -11.91 17.27 -11.67
C THR A 136 -12.62 16.13 -10.94
N LEU A 137 -11.94 15.01 -10.66
CA LEU A 137 -12.50 13.93 -9.84
C LEU A 137 -12.74 14.36 -8.39
N LEU A 138 -11.91 15.24 -7.82
CA LEU A 138 -12.08 15.72 -6.44
C LEU A 138 -13.20 16.75 -6.28
N THR A 139 -13.45 17.55 -7.32
CA THR A 139 -14.52 18.55 -7.34
C THR A 139 -15.86 17.99 -7.84
N SER A 140 -15.87 16.86 -8.53
CA SER A 140 -17.08 16.19 -9.00
C SER A 140 -17.87 15.52 -7.88
N THR A 141 -19.20 15.71 -7.88
CA THR A 141 -20.15 15.02 -6.99
C THR A 141 -20.25 13.52 -7.28
N LEU A 142 -20.00 13.10 -8.52
CA LEU A 142 -20.17 11.71 -8.95
C LEU A 142 -19.04 10.80 -8.45
N SER A 143 -17.84 11.36 -8.28
CA SER A 143 -16.64 10.57 -7.97
C SER A 143 -16.42 10.39 -6.47
N ARG A 144 -16.91 11.33 -5.64
CA ARG A 144 -16.72 11.28 -4.18
C ARG A 144 -17.95 10.73 -3.47
N ARG A 145 -17.71 9.81 -2.52
CA ARG A 145 -18.71 9.36 -1.55
C ARG A 145 -19.01 10.40 -0.47
N THR A 146 -18.18 11.43 -0.37
CA THR A 146 -18.26 12.52 0.61
C THR A 146 -18.42 13.85 -0.13
N LYS A 147 -18.81 14.92 0.58
CA LYS A 147 -19.04 16.25 -0.01
C LYS A 147 -17.86 16.65 -0.92
N PRO A 148 -18.09 17.01 -2.20
CA PRO A 148 -17.03 17.36 -3.14
C PRO A 148 -16.18 18.53 -2.62
N LEU A 149 -14.91 18.59 -3.04
CA LEU A 149 -14.04 19.70 -2.69
C LEU A 149 -14.38 20.91 -3.56
N SER A 150 -14.27 22.11 -3.01
CA SER A 150 -14.24 23.31 -3.83
C SER A 150 -12.89 23.44 -4.53
N ALA A 151 -12.83 24.19 -5.64
CA ALA A 151 -11.55 24.48 -6.31
C ALA A 151 -10.57 25.23 -5.38
N ASN A 152 -11.08 25.99 -4.41
CA ASN A 152 -10.27 26.68 -3.42
C ASN A 152 -9.71 25.71 -2.36
N ASP A 153 -10.44 24.65 -2.02
CA ASP A 153 -10.01 23.64 -1.06
C ASP A 153 -8.78 22.85 -1.57
N LEU A 154 -8.59 22.79 -2.89
CA LEU A 154 -7.40 22.20 -3.52
C LEU A 154 -6.14 23.05 -3.34
N LYS A 155 -6.30 24.38 -3.21
CA LYS A 155 -5.19 25.32 -2.99
C LYS A 155 -4.89 25.49 -1.49
N SER A 156 -5.94 25.58 -0.68
CA SER A 156 -5.85 25.77 0.76
C SER A 156 -6.83 24.82 1.45
N PRO A 157 -6.34 23.80 2.19
CA PRO A 157 -7.22 22.83 2.80
C PRO A 157 -8.14 23.47 3.86
N PRO A 158 -9.40 23.02 3.99
CA PRO A 158 -10.36 23.61 4.94
C PRO A 158 -9.98 23.38 6.41
N THR A 159 -9.14 22.38 6.69
CA THR A 159 -8.64 22.04 8.04
C THR A 159 -7.37 22.80 8.43
N LEU A 160 -6.96 23.79 7.64
CA LEU A 160 -5.75 24.56 7.88
C LEU A 160 -5.94 25.45 9.12
N GLN A 161 -5.05 25.30 10.11
CA GLN A 161 -5.11 26.03 11.37
C GLN A 161 -5.03 27.54 11.14
N ASP A 162 -5.73 28.34 11.95
CA ASP A 162 -5.81 29.79 11.76
C ASP A 162 -4.43 30.48 11.81
N ARG A 163 -3.47 29.92 12.55
CA ARG A 163 -2.07 30.38 12.56
C ARG A 163 -1.40 30.32 11.19
N ALA A 164 -1.71 29.29 10.40
CA ALA A 164 -1.18 29.16 9.04
C ALA A 164 -1.89 30.10 8.03
N LYS A 165 -3.14 30.52 8.32
CA LYS A 165 -3.86 31.56 7.53
C LYS A 165 -3.32 32.97 7.76
N LEU A 166 -2.73 33.23 8.93
CA LEU A 166 -2.14 34.54 9.28
C LEU A 166 -0.79 34.75 8.57
N SER A 167 0.02 33.70 8.41
CA SER A 167 1.32 33.79 7.72
C SER A 167 1.20 34.08 6.23
N SER A 168 0.08 33.72 5.59
CA SER A 168 -0.15 33.97 4.15
C SER A 168 -0.64 35.40 3.84
N LYS A 169 -1.00 36.20 4.85
CA LYS A 169 -1.49 37.59 4.69
C LYS A 169 -0.41 38.66 4.84
N HIS A 170 0.79 38.30 5.28
CA HIS A 170 1.94 39.21 5.37
C HIS A 170 2.79 39.15 4.10
N VAL A 171 2.26 39.70 3.00
CA VAL A 171 3.06 40.18 1.87
C VAL A 171 2.43 41.50 1.44
N VAL A 172 3.02 42.60 1.93
CA VAL A 172 2.96 43.95 1.34
C VAL A 172 4.28 44.17 0.64
#